data_AF-A0AA36BXV8-F1
#
_entry.id   AF-A0AA36BXV8-F1
#
_cell.length_a   1.000
_cell.length_b   1.000
_cell.length_c   1.000
_cell.angle_alpha   90.00
_cell.angle_beta   90.00
_cell.angle_gamma   90.00
#
_symmetry.space_group_name_H-M   'P 1'
#
loop_
_entity.id
_entity.type
_entity.pdbx_description
1 polymer ?
#
loop_
_entity_poly.entity_id
_entity_poly.type
_entity_poly.pdbx_seq_one_letter_code
_entity_poly.pdbx_strand_id
1 'polypeptide(L)'
;MSLEGSEYKLEGKFEMDFPITYSPISGDEESQTSGERSTPAVTPEKESAVTPEQKAPTKKFAEVVGRKQKDIDIENLEKYEDLLKKEGNEIAVKKDMEKKEEIEKKRIIYKTYSTTTKSIQKVEECKIEECLKTIRKDITYINRGRRFGTVEVRFRTEEIAKKLSTEPQKAGNLVLLPLYKGRRTSKIVMRNIPPEADASCLVAAVMLGLKEKINILQATVEEEGFWQGQIITMAIQAEAQTLEEIPEVLRLDEEERVLVFVEGRKPRCFGCGKKGHVRAECQPKPQTEEPSEKEETEEKRKPKRWKKLQKRKKKTKKRRGGLKLPKKNGKLKPPLKKKKT
;
A
#
# COMPACT_ATOMS: atom_id res chain seq x y z
N MET A 1 -43.38 4.28 -10.86
CA MET A 1 -42.50 4.09 -9.69
C MET A 1 -41.36 5.07 -9.82
N SER A 2 -41.46 6.20 -9.13
CA SER A 2 -40.46 7.28 -9.17
C SER A 2 -39.36 6.94 -8.18
N LEU A 3 -38.13 6.74 -8.67
CA LEU A 3 -36.95 6.61 -7.82
C LEU A 3 -36.36 8.00 -7.63
N GLU A 4 -36.58 8.57 -6.44
CA GLU A 4 -35.98 9.84 -6.04
C GLU A 4 -34.47 9.66 -5.83
N GLY A 5 -33.72 10.54 -6.49
CA GLY A 5 -32.26 10.59 -6.46
C GLY A 5 -31.73 11.08 -5.13
N SER A 6 -30.68 10.41 -4.63
CA SER A 6 -29.83 10.92 -3.57
C SER A 6 -28.58 11.53 -4.21
N GLU A 7 -28.50 12.85 -4.20
CA GLU A 7 -27.29 13.59 -4.56
C GLU A 7 -26.31 13.56 -3.37
N TYR A 8 -25.21 12.83 -3.51
CA TYR A 8 -24.10 12.87 -2.56
C TYR A 8 -23.10 13.94 -3.01
N LYS A 9 -23.13 15.09 -2.34
CA LYS A 9 -22.18 16.19 -2.56
C LYS A 9 -20.88 15.89 -1.83
N LEU A 10 -19.86 15.43 -2.55
CA LEU A 10 -18.49 15.22 -2.05
C LEU A 10 -17.59 16.33 -2.58
N GLU A 11 -17.59 17.49 -1.91
CA GLU A 11 -16.61 18.55 -2.16
C GLU A 11 -15.54 18.51 -1.06
N GLY A 12 -14.45 17.82 -1.38
CA GLY A 12 -13.22 17.83 -0.62
C GLY A 12 -12.07 17.54 -1.57
N LYS A 13 -11.50 18.60 -2.18
CA LYS A 13 -10.29 18.48 -2.98
C LYS A 13 -9.15 18.03 -2.07
N PHE A 14 -8.73 16.78 -2.20
CA PHE A 14 -7.55 16.23 -1.56
C PHE A 14 -6.49 16.02 -2.64
N GLU A 15 -5.63 17.02 -2.84
CA GLU A 15 -4.45 16.90 -3.71
C GLU A 15 -3.40 16.04 -2.98
N MET A 16 -3.25 14.79 -3.42
CA MET A 16 -2.07 13.99 -3.07
C MET A 16 -1.00 14.19 -4.13
N ASP A 17 -0.18 15.23 -3.96
CA ASP A 17 1.07 15.36 -4.71
C ASP A 17 2.03 14.26 -4.24
N PHE A 18 2.20 13.24 -5.08
CA PHE A 18 3.34 12.34 -5.02
C PHE A 18 4.39 12.85 -6.02
N PRO A 19 5.41 13.61 -5.59
CA PRO A 19 6.51 13.93 -6.49
C PRO A 19 7.29 12.64 -6.79
N ILE A 20 7.08 12.07 -7.98
CA ILE A 20 8.05 11.16 -8.58
C ILE A 20 9.11 12.04 -9.24
N THR A 21 9.96 12.67 -8.44
CA THR A 21 11.20 13.30 -8.92
C THR A 21 12.38 12.42 -8.53
N TYR A 22 13.07 11.90 -9.54
CA TYR A 22 14.40 11.32 -9.37
C TYR A 22 15.39 12.48 -9.20
N SER A 23 15.86 12.70 -7.97
CA SER A 23 17.01 13.54 -7.69
C SER A 23 18.09 12.73 -6.96
N PRO A 24 19.38 12.92 -7.29
CA PRO A 24 20.48 12.19 -6.71
C PRO A 24 20.75 12.62 -5.26
N ILE A 25 20.96 11.64 -4.40
CA ILE A 25 21.28 11.80 -2.99
C ILE A 25 22.75 12.22 -2.86
N SER A 26 22.99 13.44 -2.36
CA SER A 26 24.26 13.84 -1.76
C SER A 26 24.03 14.05 -0.27
N GLY A 27 24.89 13.43 0.55
CA GLY A 27 24.76 13.36 1.99
C GLY A 27 25.46 14.48 2.76
N ASP A 28 25.67 14.12 4.03
CA ASP A 28 26.37 14.79 5.13
C ASP A 28 25.55 15.86 5.86
N GLU A 29 25.17 15.55 7.10
CA GLU A 29 25.41 16.46 8.24
C GLU A 29 25.33 15.71 9.57
N GLU A 30 26.49 15.68 10.25
CA GLU A 30 26.66 15.43 11.68
C GLU A 30 26.31 16.71 12.45
N SER A 31 25.65 16.59 13.59
CA SER A 31 25.82 17.58 14.67
C SER A 31 25.52 16.98 16.03
N GLN A 32 26.59 16.75 16.79
CA GLN A 32 26.60 16.67 18.24
C GLN A 32 26.34 18.05 18.83
N THR A 33 25.51 18.16 19.87
CA THR A 33 25.78 19.11 20.98
C THR A 33 25.23 18.57 22.29
N SER A 34 26.15 18.51 23.25
CA SER A 34 25.96 18.41 24.70
C SER A 34 25.43 19.73 25.28
N GLY A 35 24.58 19.65 26.31
CA GLY A 35 24.26 20.77 27.20
C GLY A 35 23.41 20.23 28.35
N GLU A 36 24.00 19.98 29.51
CA GLU A 36 24.32 20.92 30.61
C GLU A 36 23.28 20.85 31.72
N ARG A 37 23.84 20.77 32.92
CA ARG A 37 23.26 20.37 34.19
C ARG A 37 22.90 21.63 34.95
N SER A 38 21.67 21.77 35.41
CA SER A 38 21.30 22.84 36.34
C SER A 38 20.33 22.32 37.40
N THR A 39 20.90 22.03 38.56
CA THR A 39 20.25 21.92 39.86
C THR A 39 19.83 23.30 40.37
N PRO A 40 18.60 23.47 40.89
CA PRO A 40 18.31 24.57 41.79
C PRO A 40 18.13 24.11 43.25
N ALA A 41 18.96 24.74 44.09
CA ALA A 41 18.69 25.36 45.39
C ALA A 41 17.67 24.71 46.35
N VAL A 42 18.23 24.25 47.46
CA VAL A 42 17.56 23.98 48.74
C VAL A 42 17.23 25.32 49.41
N THR A 43 15.96 25.50 49.81
CA THR A 43 15.49 26.57 50.71
C THR A 43 15.11 25.96 52.06
N PRO A 44 15.35 26.68 53.18
CA PRO A 44 15.21 26.14 54.53
C PRO A 44 13.76 26.19 55.04
N GLU A 45 13.53 25.27 55.97
CA GLU A 45 12.28 24.88 56.61
C GLU A 45 11.67 26.00 57.47
N LYS A 46 10.35 26.08 57.44
CA LYS A 46 9.54 26.89 58.35
C LYS A 46 8.73 25.93 59.22
N GLU A 47 9.13 25.82 60.49
CA GLU A 47 8.42 25.06 61.52
C GLU A 47 7.00 25.60 61.70
N SER A 48 6.01 24.73 61.56
CA SER A 48 4.63 25.01 61.91
C SER A 48 3.98 23.80 62.57
N ALA A 49 3.68 23.98 63.86
CA ALA A 49 2.59 23.42 64.66
C ALA A 49 2.08 22.00 64.33
N VAL A 50 2.44 21.07 65.21
CA VAL A 50 1.95 19.70 65.32
C VAL A 50 0.43 19.70 65.52
N THR A 51 -0.28 19.25 64.50
CA THR A 51 -1.72 18.94 64.51
C THR A 51 -1.87 17.42 64.68
N PRO A 52 -2.85 16.90 65.45
CA PRO A 52 -2.96 15.47 65.74
C PRO A 52 -3.06 14.61 64.48
N GLU A 53 -2.18 13.61 64.38
CA GLU A 53 -2.04 12.68 63.26
C GLU A 53 -3.35 11.94 62.95
N GLN A 54 -4.06 12.41 61.92
CA GLN A 54 -4.96 11.55 61.17
C GLN A 54 -4.09 10.56 60.37
N LYS A 55 -4.07 9.29 60.77
CA LYS A 55 -3.41 8.21 60.04
C LYS A 55 -3.80 8.28 58.57
N ALA A 56 -2.84 8.65 57.73
CA ALA A 56 -3.05 8.77 56.30
C ALA A 56 -3.57 7.43 55.75
N PRO A 57 -4.65 7.42 54.96
CA PRO A 57 -5.18 6.19 54.37
C PRO A 57 -4.05 5.53 53.56
N THR A 58 -3.69 4.30 53.94
CA THR A 58 -2.69 3.51 53.24
C THR A 58 -3.17 3.30 51.80
N LYS A 59 -2.54 4.02 50.86
CA LYS A 59 -2.79 3.87 49.42
C LYS A 59 -2.54 2.41 49.04
N LYS A 60 -3.50 1.78 48.38
CA LYS A 60 -3.34 0.40 47.90
C LYS A 60 -2.21 0.39 46.88
N PHE A 61 -1.38 -0.65 46.89
CA PHE A 61 -0.22 -0.79 45.99
C PHE A 61 -0.58 -0.53 44.52
N ALA A 62 -1.78 -0.95 44.09
CA ALA A 62 -2.27 -0.73 42.73
C ALA A 62 -2.39 0.74 42.32
N GLU A 63 -2.76 1.61 43.26
CA GLU A 63 -2.90 3.05 43.04
C GLU A 63 -1.53 3.70 42.82
N VAL A 64 -0.49 3.19 43.49
CA VAL A 64 0.90 3.63 43.33
C VAL A 64 1.44 3.31 41.93
N VAL A 65 0.99 2.20 41.32
CA VAL A 65 1.42 1.80 39.96
C VAL A 65 0.64 2.54 38.87
N GLY A 66 -0.38 3.34 39.22
CA GLY A 66 -1.16 4.14 38.27
C GLY A 66 -1.93 3.31 37.24
N ARG A 67 -2.14 2.01 37.50
CA ARG A 67 -2.91 1.13 36.60
C ARG A 67 -4.38 1.24 36.94
N LYS A 68 -5.20 1.50 35.92
CA LYS A 68 -6.65 1.44 36.04
C LYS A 68 -7.06 0.00 36.32
N GLN A 69 -7.47 -0.28 37.55
CA GLN A 69 -8.11 -1.56 37.90
C GLN A 69 -9.58 -1.47 37.49
N LYS A 70 -10.09 -2.56 36.90
CA LYS A 70 -11.52 -2.78 36.75
C LYS A 70 -11.88 -3.91 37.71
N ASP A 71 -12.76 -3.63 38.65
CA ASP A 71 -13.32 -4.65 39.51
C ASP A 71 -14.14 -5.61 38.64
N ILE A 72 -13.89 -6.90 38.81
CA ILE A 72 -14.62 -7.96 38.12
C ILE A 72 -15.82 -8.27 39.00
N ASP A 73 -17.01 -8.14 38.43
CA ASP A 73 -18.25 -8.48 39.12
C ASP A 73 -18.38 -9.99 39.24
N ILE A 74 -18.12 -10.50 40.44
CA ILE A 74 -18.09 -11.94 40.76
C ILE A 74 -19.49 -12.54 40.63
N GLU A 75 -20.54 -11.76 40.92
CA GLU A 75 -21.93 -12.23 40.89
C GLU A 75 -22.39 -12.60 39.47
N ASN A 76 -21.74 -12.05 38.45
CA ASN A 76 -22.06 -12.32 37.04
C ASN A 76 -21.23 -13.46 36.41
N LEU A 77 -20.41 -14.19 37.19
CA LEU A 77 -19.54 -15.24 36.64
C LEU A 77 -20.30 -16.45 36.08
N GLU A 78 -21.43 -16.83 36.68
CA GLU A 78 -22.25 -17.97 36.25
C GLU A 78 -22.68 -17.85 34.78
N LYS A 79 -22.91 -16.63 34.29
CA LYS A 79 -23.28 -16.35 32.88
C LYS A 79 -22.20 -16.72 31.87
N TYR A 80 -20.96 -16.93 32.31
CA TYR A 80 -19.83 -17.25 31.44
C TYR A 80 -19.54 -18.76 31.39
N GLU A 81 -20.19 -19.59 32.22
CA GLU A 81 -19.94 -21.04 32.23
C GLU A 81 -20.23 -21.68 30.86
N ASP A 82 -21.28 -21.23 30.16
CA ASP A 82 -21.65 -21.70 28.82
C ASP A 82 -20.59 -21.39 27.73
N LEU A 83 -19.77 -20.37 27.98
CA LEU A 83 -18.67 -19.98 27.11
C LEU A 83 -17.39 -20.76 27.40
N LEU A 84 -17.30 -21.47 28.52
CA LEU A 84 -16.15 -22.29 28.88
C LEU A 84 -16.41 -23.74 28.49
N LYS A 85 -15.46 -24.33 27.75
CA LYS A 85 -15.43 -25.76 27.47
C LYS A 85 -14.19 -26.37 28.09
N LYS A 86 -14.36 -27.35 28.96
CA LYS A 86 -13.23 -28.11 29.52
C LYS A 86 -12.92 -29.29 28.59
N GLU A 87 -11.73 -29.29 28.00
CA GLU A 87 -11.21 -30.36 27.16
C GLU A 87 -9.95 -30.93 27.82
N GLY A 88 -10.14 -31.96 28.66
CA GLY A 88 -9.06 -32.52 29.49
C GLY A 88 -8.57 -31.54 30.56
N ASN A 89 -7.30 -31.15 30.46
CA ASN A 89 -6.65 -30.18 31.36
C ASN A 89 -6.70 -28.74 30.83
N GLU A 90 -7.25 -28.53 29.64
CA GLU A 90 -7.36 -27.20 29.03
C GLU A 90 -8.79 -26.68 29.13
N ILE A 91 -8.92 -25.38 29.39
CA ILE A 91 -10.20 -24.67 29.37
C ILE A 91 -10.23 -23.81 28.10
N ALA A 92 -11.00 -24.24 27.11
CA ALA A 92 -11.25 -23.49 25.90
C ALA A 92 -12.33 -22.44 26.16
N VAL A 93 -11.95 -21.16 26.09
CA VAL A 93 -12.90 -20.05 26.15
C VAL A 93 -13.47 -19.82 24.75
N LYS A 94 -14.75 -20.14 24.54
CA LYS A 94 -15.47 -19.73 23.33
C LYS A 94 -15.54 -18.21 23.31
N LYS A 95 -15.07 -17.65 22.21
CA LYS A 95 -15.25 -16.21 21.96
C LYS A 95 -16.70 -15.98 21.61
N ASP A 96 -17.31 -15.05 22.34
CA ASP A 96 -18.59 -14.46 21.97
C ASP A 96 -18.51 -13.93 20.54
N MET A 97 -19.33 -14.48 19.65
CA MET A 97 -19.28 -14.21 18.22
C MET A 97 -19.69 -12.77 17.90
N GLU A 98 -20.66 -12.21 18.64
CA GLU A 98 -21.11 -10.84 18.45
C GLU A 98 -20.01 -9.85 18.82
N LYS A 99 -19.40 -10.04 20.00
CA LYS A 99 -18.25 -9.21 20.44
C LYS A 99 -17.07 -9.36 19.49
N LYS A 100 -16.86 -10.54 18.91
CA LYS A 100 -15.79 -10.77 17.93
C LYS A 100 -16.03 -9.91 16.69
N GLU A 101 -17.23 -9.91 16.11
CA GLU A 101 -17.55 -9.10 14.94
C GLU A 101 -17.42 -7.60 15.22
N GLU A 102 -17.86 -7.14 16.39
CA GLU A 102 -17.65 -5.74 16.80
C GLU A 102 -16.17 -5.37 16.90
N ILE A 103 -15.35 -6.25 17.48
CA ILE A 103 -13.90 -6.06 17.56
C ILE A 103 -13.29 -6.04 16.16
N GLU A 104 -13.74 -6.91 15.25
CA GLU A 104 -13.24 -6.95 13.87
C GLU A 104 -13.62 -5.69 13.08
N LYS A 105 -14.82 -5.14 13.28
CA LYS A 105 -15.26 -3.84 12.73
C LYS A 105 -14.43 -2.67 13.27
N LYS A 106 -13.89 -2.78 14.49
CA LYS A 106 -13.03 -1.75 15.11
C LYS A 106 -11.53 -1.98 14.88
N ARG A 107 -11.13 -3.06 14.19
CA ARG A 107 -9.73 -3.48 14.02
C ARG A 107 -9.18 -3.10 12.66
N ILE A 108 -8.01 -2.47 12.65
CA ILE A 108 -7.16 -2.28 11.46
C ILE A 108 -5.85 -3.05 11.67
N ILE A 109 -5.37 -3.70 10.62
CA ILE A 109 -4.05 -4.32 10.60
C ILE A 109 -3.14 -3.43 9.74
N TYR A 110 -2.17 -2.78 10.36
CA TYR A 110 -1.17 -2.01 9.63
C TYR A 110 0.01 -2.88 9.25
N LYS A 111 0.42 -2.82 7.98
CA LYS A 111 1.70 -3.35 7.52
C LYS A 111 2.76 -2.25 7.57
N THR A 112 3.88 -2.49 8.23
CA THR A 112 5.01 -1.56 8.28
C THR A 112 5.81 -1.65 6.98
N TYR A 113 5.95 -0.54 6.28
CA TYR A 113 6.68 -0.43 5.03
C TYR A 113 7.76 0.63 5.15
N SER A 114 9.01 0.25 4.86
CA SER A 114 10.12 1.21 4.82
C SER A 114 10.19 1.84 3.43
N THR A 115 10.14 3.18 3.36
CA THR A 115 10.32 3.92 2.10
C THR A 115 11.75 3.82 1.58
N THR A 116 12.74 3.72 2.48
CA THR A 116 14.15 3.60 2.13
C THR A 116 14.45 2.28 1.42
N THR A 117 14.00 1.14 1.98
CA THR A 117 14.28 -0.18 1.40
C THR A 117 13.19 -0.68 0.47
N LYS A 118 12.05 0.03 0.41
CA LYS A 118 10.87 -0.35 -0.36
C LYS A 118 10.32 -1.74 -0.02
N SER A 119 10.43 -2.14 1.25
CA SER A 119 10.05 -3.48 1.72
C SER A 119 9.35 -3.45 3.09
N ILE A 120 8.63 -4.54 3.41
CA ILE A 120 8.03 -4.75 4.73
C ILE A 120 9.14 -5.13 5.70
N GLN A 121 9.26 -4.40 6.81
CA GLN A 121 10.34 -4.59 7.78
C GLN A 121 9.83 -4.72 9.22
N LYS A 122 10.63 -5.37 10.07
CA LYS A 122 10.48 -5.28 11.52
C LYS A 122 10.84 -3.87 11.95
N VAL A 123 9.97 -3.26 12.75
CA VAL A 123 10.19 -1.92 13.29
C VAL A 123 10.18 -1.98 14.80
N GLU A 124 11.01 -1.16 15.42
CA GLU A 124 11.06 -0.93 16.87
C GLU A 124 9.77 -0.29 17.39
N GLU A 125 9.54 -0.46 18.69
CA GLU A 125 8.35 0.04 19.39
C GLU A 125 8.15 1.53 19.22
N CYS A 126 9.20 2.29 19.51
CA CYS A 126 9.17 3.74 19.55
C CYS A 126 8.74 4.35 18.21
N LYS A 127 9.23 3.81 17.08
CA LYS A 127 8.88 4.29 15.73
C LYS A 127 7.42 4.01 15.37
N ILE A 128 6.86 2.88 15.82
CA ILE A 128 5.44 2.59 15.63
C ILE A 128 4.60 3.56 16.45
N GLU A 129 4.99 3.82 17.70
CA GLU A 129 4.29 4.81 18.54
C GLU A 129 4.36 6.22 17.96
N GLU A 130 5.48 6.60 17.35
CA GLU A 130 5.61 7.88 16.64
C GLU A 130 4.63 7.96 15.46
N CYS A 131 4.54 6.92 14.62
CA CYS A 131 3.54 6.87 13.54
C CYS A 131 2.10 6.97 14.03
N LEU A 132 1.80 6.37 15.19
CA LEU A 132 0.45 6.33 15.76
C LEU A 132 0.17 7.50 16.71
N LYS A 133 1.12 8.42 16.91
CA LYS A 133 1.01 9.52 17.88
C LYS A 133 -0.19 10.43 17.59
N THR A 134 -0.46 10.70 16.32
CA THR A 134 -1.56 11.55 15.84
C THR A 134 -2.93 10.97 16.20
N ILE A 135 -3.07 9.65 16.11
CA ILE A 135 -4.33 8.92 16.32
C ILE A 135 -4.40 8.20 17.67
N ARG A 136 -3.41 8.40 18.56
CA ARG A 136 -3.30 7.70 19.84
C ARG A 136 -4.52 7.86 20.73
N LYS A 137 -5.21 9.01 20.64
CA LYS A 137 -6.44 9.28 21.41
C LYS A 137 -7.56 8.30 21.04
N ASP A 138 -7.63 7.85 19.80
CA ASP A 138 -8.71 7.00 19.29
C ASP A 138 -8.43 5.50 19.41
N ILE A 139 -7.21 5.14 19.78
CA ILE A 139 -6.77 3.76 19.95
C ILE A 139 -7.20 3.23 21.32
N THR A 140 -7.77 2.03 21.36
CA THR A 140 -8.10 1.31 22.59
C THR A 140 -7.10 0.20 22.91
N TYR A 141 -6.51 -0.39 21.88
CA TYR A 141 -5.60 -1.53 22.03
C TYR A 141 -4.65 -1.63 20.84
N ILE A 142 -3.39 -1.95 21.13
CA ILE A 142 -2.35 -2.20 20.13
C ILE A 142 -1.79 -3.59 20.39
N ASN A 143 -1.70 -4.40 19.35
CA ASN A 143 -1.04 -5.70 19.38
C ASN A 143 -0.03 -5.79 18.24
N ARG A 144 1.07 -6.49 18.47
CA ARG A 144 2.11 -6.68 17.47
C ARG A 144 2.16 -8.12 17.02
N GLY A 145 2.19 -8.31 15.70
CA GLY A 145 2.34 -9.63 15.13
C GLY A 145 3.67 -10.28 15.54
N ARG A 146 3.63 -11.59 15.84
CA ARG A 146 4.86 -12.38 16.11
C ARG A 146 5.81 -12.42 14.92
N ARG A 147 5.25 -12.49 13.70
CA ARG A 147 6.01 -12.51 12.45
C ARG A 147 5.94 -11.13 11.82
N PHE A 148 7.12 -10.62 11.53
CA PHE A 148 7.50 -9.25 11.22
C PHE A 148 6.48 -8.39 10.47
N GLY A 149 6.39 -7.15 10.93
CA GLY A 149 5.88 -6.02 10.15
C GLY A 149 4.37 -5.83 10.12
N THR A 150 3.64 -6.42 11.07
CA THR A 150 2.22 -6.14 11.27
C THR A 150 1.93 -5.59 12.66
N VAL A 151 1.06 -4.59 12.71
CA VAL A 151 0.56 -3.97 13.93
C VAL A 151 -0.96 -4.00 13.87
N GLU A 152 -1.60 -4.72 14.79
CA GLU A 152 -3.04 -4.70 14.93
C GLU A 152 -3.42 -3.55 15.87
N VAL A 153 -4.30 -2.67 15.40
CA VAL A 153 -4.78 -1.52 16.17
C VAL A 153 -6.30 -1.63 16.25
N ARG A 154 -6.83 -1.54 17.47
CA ARG A 154 -8.27 -1.44 17.72
C ARG A 154 -8.62 -0.02 18.09
N PHE A 155 -9.70 0.47 17.50
CA PHE A 155 -10.21 1.83 17.71
C PHE A 155 -11.40 1.83 18.65
N ARG A 156 -11.76 3.02 19.13
CA ARG A 156 -12.96 3.23 19.96
C ARG A 156 -14.25 2.91 19.20
N THR A 157 -14.36 3.37 17.95
CA THR A 157 -15.57 3.22 17.13
C THR A 157 -15.24 2.66 15.74
N GLU A 158 -16.23 2.04 15.09
CA GLU A 158 -16.10 1.52 13.71
C GLU A 158 -15.89 2.64 12.69
N GLU A 159 -16.53 3.80 12.89
CA GLU A 159 -16.42 4.95 11.99
C GLU A 159 -14.99 5.49 11.91
N ILE A 160 -14.31 5.58 13.07
CA ILE A 160 -12.91 6.00 13.12
C ILE A 160 -12.02 4.96 12.42
N ALA A 161 -12.29 3.66 12.64
CA ALA A 161 -11.55 2.61 11.96
C ALA A 161 -11.73 2.69 10.42
N LYS A 162 -12.96 2.93 9.94
CA LYS A 162 -13.23 3.13 8.51
C LYS A 162 -12.47 4.33 7.97
N LYS A 163 -12.55 5.49 8.65
CA LYS A 163 -11.86 6.71 8.23
C LYS A 163 -10.34 6.53 8.19
N LEU A 164 -9.74 5.93 9.21
CA LEU A 164 -8.28 5.73 9.26
C LEU A 164 -7.79 4.61 8.35
N SER A 165 -8.69 3.75 7.85
CA SER A 165 -8.31 2.69 6.92
C SER A 165 -8.02 3.20 5.50
N THR A 166 -8.41 4.43 5.17
CA THR A 166 -8.20 5.01 3.84
C THR A 166 -6.84 5.70 3.72
N GLU A 167 -6.26 6.13 4.85
CA GLU A 167 -5.07 6.95 4.89
C GLU A 167 -3.87 6.21 5.51
N PRO A 168 -2.75 6.09 4.78
CA PRO A 168 -1.53 5.53 5.33
C PRO A 168 -0.93 6.49 6.37
N GLN A 169 -0.52 5.96 7.53
CA GLN A 169 0.15 6.76 8.57
C GLN A 169 1.65 6.80 8.27
N LYS A 170 2.27 7.97 8.31
CA LYS A 170 3.69 8.17 7.96
C LYS A 170 4.46 8.78 9.12
N ALA A 171 5.65 8.27 9.41
CA ALA A 171 6.64 8.97 10.23
C ALA A 171 8.06 8.69 9.70
N GLY A 172 8.75 9.75 9.25
CA GLY A 172 10.06 9.63 8.61
C GLY A 172 10.04 8.65 7.43
N ASN A 173 10.90 7.63 7.49
CA ASN A 173 11.04 6.61 6.45
C ASN A 173 10.09 5.41 6.62
N LEU A 174 9.15 5.49 7.56
CA LEU A 174 8.20 4.43 7.86
C LEU A 174 6.78 4.82 7.46
N VAL A 175 6.10 3.90 6.77
CA VAL A 175 4.70 4.01 6.39
C VAL A 175 3.93 2.82 6.94
N LEU A 176 2.82 3.07 7.62
CA LEU A 176 1.87 2.07 8.05
C LEU A 176 0.76 1.98 7.01
N LEU A 177 0.73 0.87 6.28
CA LEU A 177 -0.27 0.58 5.25
C LEU A 177 -1.48 -0.11 5.89
N PRO A 178 -2.66 0.53 5.96
CA PRO A 178 -3.82 -0.06 6.60
C PRO A 178 -4.40 -1.23 5.78
N LEU A 179 -4.84 -2.27 6.51
CA LEU A 179 -5.67 -3.36 6.02
C LEU A 179 -6.89 -3.45 6.91
N TYR A 180 -8.06 -3.24 6.33
CA TYR A 180 -9.33 -3.24 7.05
C TYR A 180 -10.19 -4.42 6.59
N LYS A 181 -10.62 -5.26 7.54
CA LYS A 181 -11.37 -6.50 7.25
C LYS A 181 -10.70 -7.40 6.20
N GLY A 182 -9.35 -7.46 6.19
CA GLY A 182 -8.59 -8.23 5.20
C GLY A 182 -8.55 -7.62 3.79
N ARG A 183 -9.22 -6.49 3.57
CA ARG A 183 -9.17 -5.73 2.33
C ARG A 183 -7.97 -4.79 2.36
N ARG A 184 -7.28 -4.69 1.21
CA ARG A 184 -6.18 -3.74 1.02
C ARG A 184 -6.68 -2.56 0.20
N THR A 185 -6.11 -1.39 0.46
CA THR A 185 -6.28 -0.23 -0.41
C THR A 185 -5.49 -0.44 -1.69
N SER A 186 -6.06 -0.13 -2.84
CA SER A 186 -5.43 -0.27 -4.16
C SER A 186 -5.88 0.87 -5.07
N LYS A 187 -4.97 1.33 -5.93
CA LYS A 187 -5.24 2.36 -6.94
C LYS A 187 -5.65 1.73 -8.26
N ILE A 188 -6.77 2.15 -8.82
CA ILE A 188 -7.14 1.92 -10.21
C ILE A 188 -6.83 3.19 -11.01
N VAL A 189 -6.22 3.04 -12.17
CA VAL A 189 -5.96 4.14 -13.10
C VAL A 189 -6.46 3.73 -14.48
N MET A 190 -7.34 4.54 -15.04
CA MET A 190 -7.79 4.43 -16.43
C MET A 190 -7.20 5.62 -17.20
N ARG A 191 -6.57 5.34 -18.35
CA ARG A 191 -5.85 6.36 -19.15
C ARG A 191 -6.39 6.41 -20.57
N ASN A 192 -6.11 7.52 -21.26
CA ASN A 192 -6.49 7.78 -22.65
C ASN A 192 -8.01 7.71 -22.83
N ILE A 193 -8.76 8.28 -21.90
CA ILE A 193 -10.21 8.34 -22.00
C ILE A 193 -10.58 9.54 -22.88
N PRO A 194 -11.39 9.37 -23.93
CA PRO A 194 -11.85 10.49 -24.74
C PRO A 194 -12.71 11.44 -23.88
N PRO A 195 -12.61 12.77 -24.06
CA PRO A 195 -13.36 13.73 -23.23
C PRO A 195 -14.88 13.61 -23.38
N GLU A 196 -15.36 13.00 -24.45
CA GLU A 196 -16.77 12.72 -24.69
C GLU A 196 -17.32 11.56 -23.84
N ALA A 197 -16.45 10.68 -23.31
CA ALA A 197 -16.88 9.54 -22.50
C ALA A 197 -17.26 9.97 -21.07
N ASP A 198 -18.41 9.49 -20.59
CA ASP A 198 -18.82 9.71 -19.21
C ASP A 198 -17.96 8.90 -18.23
N ALA A 199 -17.21 9.61 -17.40
CA ALA A 199 -16.39 9.04 -16.35
C ALA A 199 -17.20 8.16 -15.37
N SER A 200 -18.45 8.53 -15.08
CA SER A 200 -19.33 7.77 -14.18
C SER A 200 -19.70 6.41 -14.77
N CYS A 201 -20.00 6.37 -16.07
CA CYS A 201 -20.24 5.14 -16.82
C CYS A 201 -19.02 4.22 -16.81
N LEU A 202 -17.81 4.76 -17.03
CA LEU A 202 -16.56 3.99 -16.97
C LEU A 202 -16.32 3.40 -15.59
N VAL A 203 -16.50 4.20 -14.53
CA VAL A 203 -16.40 3.72 -13.15
C VAL A 203 -17.42 2.60 -12.88
N ALA A 204 -18.67 2.77 -13.32
CA ALA A 204 -19.70 1.74 -13.19
C ALA A 204 -19.33 0.45 -13.96
N ALA A 205 -18.75 0.56 -15.16
CA ALA A 205 -18.30 -0.57 -15.96
C ALA A 205 -17.17 -1.35 -15.28
N VAL A 206 -16.19 -0.66 -14.67
CA VAL A 206 -15.14 -1.31 -13.85
C VAL A 206 -15.75 -2.06 -12.66
N MET A 207 -16.81 -1.52 -12.07
CA MET A 207 -17.45 -2.04 -10.87
C MET A 207 -18.58 -3.04 -11.13
N LEU A 208 -18.88 -3.34 -12.40
CA LEU A 208 -19.97 -4.22 -12.78
C LEU A 208 -19.76 -5.62 -12.17
N GLY A 209 -20.71 -6.08 -11.36
CA GLY A 209 -20.64 -7.35 -10.64
C GLY A 209 -19.73 -7.36 -9.40
N LEU A 210 -19.11 -6.23 -9.04
CA LEU A 210 -18.16 -6.13 -7.91
C LEU A 210 -18.62 -5.17 -6.79
N LYS A 211 -19.83 -4.60 -6.89
CA LYS A 211 -20.37 -3.57 -5.98
C LYS A 211 -20.35 -3.95 -4.50
N GLU A 212 -20.57 -5.22 -4.16
CA GLU A 212 -20.57 -5.69 -2.77
C GLU A 212 -19.16 -6.03 -2.24
N LYS A 213 -18.24 -6.33 -3.16
CA LYS A 213 -16.88 -6.78 -2.85
C LYS A 213 -15.89 -5.61 -2.75
N ILE A 214 -16.16 -4.50 -3.43
CA ILE A 214 -15.29 -3.33 -3.52
C ILE A 214 -15.91 -2.16 -2.76
N ASN A 215 -15.12 -1.51 -1.91
CA ASN A 215 -15.48 -0.23 -1.31
C ASN A 215 -14.71 0.89 -2.03
N ILE A 216 -15.41 1.82 -2.67
CA ILE A 216 -14.79 2.96 -3.36
C ILE A 216 -14.52 4.04 -2.30
N LEU A 217 -13.26 4.44 -2.16
CA LEU A 217 -12.86 5.47 -1.21
C LEU A 217 -12.89 6.85 -1.85
N GLN A 218 -12.36 6.95 -3.06
CA GLN A 218 -12.25 8.19 -3.81
C GLN A 218 -12.19 7.87 -5.31
N ALA A 219 -12.79 8.72 -6.12
CA ALA A 219 -12.61 8.73 -7.57
C ALA A 219 -12.35 10.17 -8.01
N THR A 220 -11.30 10.39 -8.79
CA THR A 220 -10.94 11.69 -9.34
C THR A 220 -10.78 11.55 -10.85
N VAL A 221 -11.20 12.60 -11.55
CA VAL A 221 -10.99 12.76 -13.00
C VAL A 221 -9.98 13.89 -13.16
N GLU A 222 -8.90 13.59 -13.85
CA GLU A 222 -7.87 14.54 -14.23
C GLU A 222 -7.93 14.73 -15.75
N GLU A 223 -8.09 15.97 -16.19
CA GLU A 223 -8.00 16.31 -17.61
C GLU A 223 -6.52 16.48 -17.97
N GLU A 224 -5.95 15.55 -18.74
CA GLU A 224 -4.66 15.79 -19.38
C GLU A 224 -4.87 16.55 -20.69
N GLY A 225 -3.86 17.30 -21.11
CA GLY A 225 -3.93 18.14 -22.31
C GLY A 225 -4.32 17.38 -23.58
N PHE A 226 -4.58 18.13 -24.66
CA PHE A 226 -5.21 17.71 -25.93
C PHE A 226 -4.83 16.34 -26.53
N TRP A 227 -3.68 15.75 -26.21
CA TRP A 227 -3.18 14.50 -26.80
C TRP A 227 -3.30 13.27 -25.90
N GLN A 228 -3.58 13.42 -24.60
CA GLN A 228 -3.52 12.31 -23.64
C GLN A 228 -4.89 11.89 -23.08
N GLY A 229 -5.94 12.65 -23.40
CA GLY A 229 -7.31 12.38 -22.93
C GLY A 229 -7.47 12.59 -21.42
N GLN A 230 -8.59 12.13 -20.88
CA GLN A 230 -8.84 12.12 -19.44
C GLN A 230 -8.15 10.93 -18.77
N ILE A 231 -7.76 11.12 -17.52
CA ILE A 231 -7.32 10.06 -16.61
C ILE A 231 -8.31 9.98 -15.46
N ILE A 232 -8.85 8.78 -15.23
CA ILE A 232 -9.64 8.49 -14.04
C ILE A 232 -8.78 7.71 -13.07
N THR A 233 -8.62 8.26 -11.87
CA THR A 233 -7.95 7.61 -10.74
C THR A 233 -8.99 7.23 -9.70
N MET A 234 -8.98 5.97 -9.25
CA MET A 234 -9.82 5.52 -8.15
C MET A 234 -8.97 4.90 -7.04
N ALA A 235 -9.24 5.28 -5.80
CA ALA A 235 -8.77 4.58 -4.63
C ALA A 235 -9.87 3.64 -4.14
N ILE A 236 -9.59 2.34 -4.07
CA ILE A 236 -10.56 1.32 -3.66
C ILE A 236 -10.00 0.45 -2.53
N GLN A 237 -10.89 -0.14 -1.74
CA GLN A 237 -10.58 -1.21 -0.80
C GLN A 237 -11.23 -2.51 -1.25
N ALA A 238 -10.41 -3.52 -1.52
CA ALA A 238 -10.88 -4.82 -1.98
C ALA A 238 -9.94 -5.94 -1.52
N GLU A 239 -10.44 -7.16 -1.56
CA GLU A 239 -9.62 -8.36 -1.35
C GLU A 239 -8.70 -8.60 -2.54
N ALA A 240 -7.59 -9.29 -2.31
CA ALA A 240 -6.63 -9.59 -3.38
C ALA A 240 -7.24 -10.39 -4.53
N GLN A 241 -8.20 -11.27 -4.26
CA GLN A 241 -8.90 -12.06 -5.28
C GLN A 241 -9.84 -11.19 -6.11
N THR A 242 -10.66 -10.35 -5.46
CA THR A 242 -11.55 -9.40 -6.14
C THR A 242 -10.79 -8.46 -7.08
N LEU A 243 -9.59 -8.02 -6.71
CA LEU A 243 -8.77 -7.16 -7.57
C LEU A 243 -8.36 -7.83 -8.88
N GLU A 244 -8.29 -9.17 -8.92
CA GLU A 244 -7.99 -9.94 -10.13
C GLU A 244 -9.21 -10.12 -11.06
N GLU A 245 -10.42 -9.97 -10.53
CA GLU A 245 -11.69 -10.05 -11.27
C GLU A 245 -11.99 -8.77 -12.06
N ILE A 246 -11.42 -7.62 -11.63
CA ILE A 246 -11.59 -6.34 -12.32
C ILE A 246 -11.04 -6.46 -13.76
N PRO A 247 -11.74 -5.93 -14.78
CA PRO A 247 -11.28 -5.97 -16.17
C PRO A 247 -9.94 -5.24 -16.36
N GLU A 248 -9.19 -5.63 -17.40
CA GLU A 248 -7.95 -4.95 -17.83
C GLU A 248 -8.20 -3.98 -18.98
N VAL A 249 -9.27 -4.21 -19.75
CA VAL A 249 -9.62 -3.44 -20.93
C VAL A 249 -11.12 -3.25 -20.91
N LEU A 250 -11.57 -2.00 -21.02
CA LEU A 250 -12.95 -1.65 -21.32
C LEU A 250 -13.05 -1.27 -22.80
N ARG A 251 -14.15 -1.67 -23.44
CA ARG A 251 -14.49 -1.23 -24.79
C ARG A 251 -15.53 -0.13 -24.67
N LEU A 252 -15.21 1.05 -25.19
CA LEU A 252 -16.17 2.16 -25.27
C LEU A 252 -17.04 1.95 -26.51
N ASP A 253 -16.39 1.83 -27.67
CA ASP A 253 -16.99 1.54 -28.97
C ASP A 253 -16.32 0.34 -29.65
N GLU A 254 -16.58 0.11 -30.94
CA GLU A 254 -16.02 -1.00 -31.72
C GLU A 254 -14.47 -0.94 -31.81
N GLU A 255 -13.91 0.27 -31.89
CA GLU A 255 -12.48 0.50 -32.09
C GLU A 255 -11.77 0.97 -30.81
N GLU A 256 -12.47 1.68 -29.92
CA GLU A 256 -11.87 2.35 -28.77
C GLU A 256 -11.75 1.44 -27.54
N ARG A 257 -10.57 1.48 -26.93
CA ARG A 257 -10.22 0.64 -25.77
C ARG A 257 -9.59 1.47 -24.67
N VAL A 258 -10.18 1.44 -23.49
CA VAL A 258 -9.63 2.05 -22.27
C VAL A 258 -8.88 0.99 -21.49
N LEU A 259 -7.60 1.26 -21.19
CA LEU A 259 -6.77 0.36 -20.38
C LEU A 259 -6.99 0.64 -18.90
N VAL A 260 -7.27 -0.41 -18.14
CA VAL A 260 -7.51 -0.35 -16.69
C VAL A 260 -6.29 -0.92 -15.97
N PHE A 261 -5.52 -0.06 -15.32
CA PHE A 261 -4.39 -0.43 -14.49
C PHE A 261 -4.83 -0.56 -13.04
N VAL A 262 -4.50 -1.66 -12.38
CA VAL A 262 -4.83 -1.89 -10.96
C VAL A 262 -3.58 -2.23 -10.18
N GLU A 263 -3.30 -1.43 -9.15
CA GLU A 263 -2.18 -1.62 -8.26
C GLU A 263 -2.32 -2.92 -7.44
N GLY A 264 -1.21 -3.63 -7.27
CA GLY A 264 -1.14 -4.83 -6.45
C GLY A 264 -1.70 -6.10 -7.10
N ARG A 265 -2.21 -6.04 -8.34
CA ARG A 265 -2.49 -7.26 -9.13
C ARG A 265 -1.21 -8.07 -9.33
N LYS A 266 -1.38 -9.38 -9.45
CA LYS A 266 -0.29 -10.28 -9.85
C LYS A 266 0.17 -9.90 -11.26
N PRO A 267 1.48 -9.79 -11.51
CA PRO A 267 1.96 -9.48 -12.85
C PRO A 267 1.54 -10.59 -13.82
N ARG A 268 1.27 -10.19 -15.07
CA ARG A 268 1.18 -11.13 -16.19
C ARG A 268 2.56 -11.37 -16.75
N CYS A 269 2.85 -12.63 -17.04
CA CYS A 269 4.07 -12.99 -17.73
C CYS A 269 4.03 -12.46 -19.17
N PHE A 270 5.02 -11.66 -19.56
CA PHE A 270 5.14 -11.14 -20.93
C PHE A 270 5.33 -12.24 -21.99
N GLY A 271 5.82 -13.43 -21.62
CA GLY A 271 6.06 -14.52 -22.57
C GLY A 271 4.79 -15.35 -22.86
N CYS A 272 4.01 -15.67 -21.82
CA CYS A 272 2.87 -16.58 -21.95
C CYS A 272 1.51 -15.93 -21.65
N GLY A 273 1.46 -14.69 -21.14
CA GLY A 273 0.23 -13.96 -20.79
C GLY A 273 -0.47 -14.44 -19.52
N LYS A 274 0.01 -15.53 -18.88
CA LYS A 274 -0.57 -16.08 -17.64
C LYS A 274 -0.23 -15.20 -16.44
N LYS A 275 -1.16 -15.11 -15.48
CA LYS A 275 -1.00 -14.37 -14.22
C LYS A 275 -0.07 -15.13 -13.25
N GLY A 276 0.59 -14.39 -12.37
CA GLY A 276 1.23 -14.95 -11.18
C GLY A 276 2.72 -15.27 -11.28
N HIS A 277 3.37 -14.98 -12.42
CA HIS A 277 4.82 -15.12 -12.55
C HIS A 277 5.38 -14.08 -13.53
N VAL A 278 6.68 -13.81 -13.43
CA VAL A 278 7.41 -12.96 -14.37
C VAL A 278 8.07 -13.81 -15.46
N ARG A 279 8.51 -13.18 -16.56
CA ARG A 279 9.10 -13.88 -17.71
C ARG A 279 10.27 -14.81 -17.33
N ALA A 280 11.06 -14.42 -16.32
CA ALA A 280 12.19 -15.23 -15.83
C ALA A 280 11.77 -16.58 -15.23
N GLU A 281 10.54 -16.68 -14.72
CA GLU A 281 9.97 -17.88 -14.10
C GLU A 281 9.01 -18.61 -15.05
N CYS A 282 8.89 -18.15 -16.30
CA CYS A 282 8.00 -18.76 -17.27
C CYS A 282 8.59 -20.08 -17.74
N GLN A 283 7.88 -21.17 -17.48
CA GLN A 283 8.21 -22.44 -18.13
C GLN A 283 8.16 -22.23 -19.65
N PRO A 284 9.18 -22.69 -20.39
CA PRO A 284 9.15 -22.62 -21.85
C PRO A 284 7.89 -23.34 -22.31
N LYS A 285 7.13 -22.69 -23.20
CA LYS A 285 6.00 -23.36 -23.84
C LYS A 285 6.56 -24.67 -24.42
N PRO A 286 6.00 -25.85 -24.09
CA PRO A 286 6.36 -27.05 -24.80
C PRO A 286 6.21 -26.70 -26.28
N GLN A 287 7.26 -26.95 -27.06
CA GLN A 287 7.17 -26.79 -28.50
C GLN A 287 6.11 -27.79 -28.93
N THR A 288 4.86 -27.34 -29.01
CA THR A 288 3.82 -28.06 -29.71
C THR A 288 4.36 -28.07 -31.12
N GLU A 289 4.94 -29.20 -31.50
CA GLU A 289 5.22 -29.54 -32.89
C GLU A 289 3.90 -29.28 -33.60
N GLU A 290 3.81 -28.13 -34.28
CA GLU A 290 2.68 -27.86 -35.16
C GLU A 290 2.63 -29.07 -36.09
N PRO A 291 1.51 -29.83 -36.11
CA PRO A 291 1.39 -30.91 -37.07
C PRO A 291 1.63 -30.30 -38.44
N SER A 292 2.67 -30.78 -39.10
CA SER A 292 3.08 -30.34 -40.43
C SER A 292 2.06 -30.80 -41.46
N GLU A 293 0.86 -30.24 -41.44
CA GLU A 293 -0.12 -30.39 -42.53
C GLU A 293 0.24 -29.45 -43.68
N LYS A 294 1.41 -29.69 -44.32
CA LYS A 294 1.73 -29.27 -45.70
C LYS A 294 2.76 -30.20 -46.35
N GLU A 295 2.40 -31.45 -46.54
CA GLU A 295 2.69 -32.17 -47.79
C GLU A 295 1.30 -32.47 -48.36
N GLU A 296 0.83 -31.94 -49.48
CA GLU A 296 1.43 -31.76 -50.80
C GLU A 296 0.96 -30.45 -51.46
N THR A 297 1.48 -30.15 -52.65
CA THR A 297 1.14 -29.02 -53.56
C THR A 297 1.71 -27.62 -53.26
N GLU A 298 3.03 -27.45 -53.32
CA GLU A 298 3.60 -26.26 -53.98
C GLU A 298 4.99 -26.49 -54.60
N GLU A 299 5.22 -27.66 -55.18
CA GLU A 299 6.39 -27.90 -56.05
C GLU A 299 6.10 -27.33 -57.45
N LYS A 300 6.30 -26.02 -57.64
CA LYS A 300 6.65 -25.38 -58.95
C LYS A 300 6.67 -23.84 -58.93
N ARG A 301 7.11 -23.16 -57.87
CA ARG A 301 7.17 -21.68 -57.95
C ARG A 301 8.22 -21.00 -57.05
N LYS A 302 9.52 -21.28 -57.24
CA LYS A 302 10.61 -20.27 -57.05
C LYS A 302 12.00 -20.78 -57.50
N PRO A 303 12.59 -20.15 -58.54
CA PRO A 303 14.02 -19.79 -58.42
C PRO A 303 14.34 -18.32 -58.79
N LYS A 304 13.34 -17.42 -58.83
CA LYS A 304 13.57 -16.01 -59.26
C LYS A 304 13.64 -14.97 -58.12
N ARG A 305 13.18 -15.26 -56.90
CA ARG A 305 13.13 -14.27 -55.80
C ARG A 305 14.45 -14.13 -55.02
N TRP A 306 15.28 -15.18 -54.94
CA TRP A 306 16.53 -15.17 -54.17
C TRP A 306 17.63 -14.32 -54.82
N LYS A 307 17.72 -14.30 -56.17
CA LYS A 307 18.71 -13.49 -56.90
C LYS A 307 18.49 -11.98 -56.75
N LYS A 308 17.26 -11.50 -56.48
CA LYS A 308 16.98 -10.07 -56.23
C LYS A 308 17.40 -9.61 -54.83
N LEU A 309 17.35 -10.48 -53.81
CA LEU A 309 17.73 -10.11 -52.44
C LEU A 309 19.25 -9.96 -52.27
N GLN A 310 20.06 -10.81 -52.92
CA GLN A 310 21.52 -10.69 -52.84
C GLN A 310 22.07 -9.42 -53.52
N LYS A 311 21.46 -8.94 -54.62
CA LYS A 311 21.86 -7.67 -55.26
C LYS A 311 21.58 -6.45 -54.39
N ARG A 312 20.54 -6.46 -53.54
CA ARG A 312 20.25 -5.36 -52.61
C ARG A 312 21.26 -5.27 -51.46
N LYS A 313 21.72 -6.40 -50.90
CA LYS A 313 22.73 -6.41 -49.82
C LYS A 313 24.12 -5.92 -50.26
N LYS A 314 24.52 -6.14 -51.52
CA LYS A 314 25.81 -5.60 -52.05
C LYS A 314 25.80 -4.08 -52.24
N LYS A 315 24.65 -3.44 -52.53
CA LYS A 315 24.58 -1.98 -52.68
C LYS A 315 24.65 -1.22 -51.35
N THR A 316 24.13 -1.77 -50.25
CA THR A 316 24.15 -1.09 -48.95
C THR A 316 25.51 -1.14 -48.25
N LYS A 317 26.35 -2.14 -48.52
CA LYS A 317 27.71 -2.22 -47.94
C LYS A 317 28.68 -1.18 -48.53
N LYS A 318 28.47 -0.71 -49.76
CA LYS A 318 29.35 0.29 -50.41
C LYS A 318 29.14 1.74 -49.92
N ARG A 319 28.03 2.02 -49.22
CA ARG A 319 27.73 3.37 -48.69
C ARG A 319 28.13 3.63 -47.23
N ARG A 320 28.59 2.61 -46.49
CA ARG A 320 28.98 2.76 -45.07
C ARG A 320 30.49 2.89 -44.83
N GLY A 321 31.31 2.99 -45.88
CA GLY A 321 32.76 3.12 -45.77
C GLY A 321 33.30 4.54 -45.48
N GLY A 322 32.44 5.54 -45.19
CA GLY A 322 32.84 6.95 -45.25
C GLY A 322 32.78 7.78 -43.96
N LEU A 323 32.18 7.32 -42.87
CA LEU A 323 32.15 8.11 -41.63
C LEU A 323 33.22 7.63 -40.64
N LYS A 324 34.42 8.21 -40.76
CA LYS A 324 35.38 8.25 -39.66
C LYS A 324 34.78 9.11 -38.54
N LEU A 325 34.31 8.47 -37.48
CA LEU A 325 33.96 9.17 -36.24
C LEU A 325 35.25 9.74 -35.62
N PRO A 326 35.27 11.03 -35.22
CA PRO A 326 36.42 11.61 -34.54
C PRO A 326 36.61 10.95 -33.17
N LYS A 327 37.82 10.42 -32.93
CA LYS A 327 38.26 9.92 -31.62
C LYS A 327 38.26 11.09 -30.63
N LYS A 328 37.27 11.15 -29.74
CA LYS A 328 37.30 12.06 -28.58
C LYS A 328 38.32 11.54 -27.57
N ASN A 329 39.52 12.11 -27.62
CA ASN A 329 40.52 12.01 -26.56
C ASN A 329 40.08 12.89 -25.37
N GLY A 330 39.30 12.31 -24.45
CA GLY A 330 38.99 12.94 -23.17
C GLY A 330 40.10 12.68 -22.16
N LYS A 331 40.99 13.67 -21.96
CA LYS A 331 41.94 13.70 -20.83
C LYS A 331 41.16 13.81 -19.53
N LEU A 332 41.22 12.78 -18.69
CA LEU A 332 40.79 12.83 -17.29
C LEU A 332 41.71 13.79 -16.53
N LYS A 333 41.14 14.87 -15.98
CA LYS A 333 41.82 15.74 -15.00
C LYS A 333 41.85 15.02 -13.65
N PRO A 334 42.98 15.03 -12.92
CA PRO A 334 43.05 14.48 -11.57
C PRO A 334 42.35 15.42 -10.55
N PRO A 335 41.82 14.88 -9.45
CA PRO A 335 41.12 15.64 -8.43
C PRO A 335 42.08 16.51 -7.60
N LEU A 336 41.65 17.75 -7.36
CA LEU A 336 42.30 18.72 -6.48
C LEU A 336 42.30 18.24 -5.03
N LYS A 337 43.48 18.15 -4.43
CA LYS A 337 43.68 17.95 -2.98
C LYS A 337 43.15 19.19 -2.23
N LYS A 338 42.09 19.03 -1.44
CA LYS A 338 41.67 20.05 -0.48
C LYS A 338 42.66 20.07 0.70
N LYS A 339 43.22 21.24 0.99
CA LYS A 339 43.97 21.53 2.22
C LYS A 339 43.00 21.47 3.41
N LYS A 340 43.42 20.78 4.47
CA LYS A 340 42.82 20.91 5.80
C LYS A 340 43.28 22.23 6.40
N THR A 341 42.33 23.00 6.92
CA THR A 341 42.53 24.09 7.89
C THR A 341 41.70 23.76 9.10
#